data_AF-A0A7D9KGY2-F1
#
_entry.id   AF-A0A7D9KGY2-F1
#
_cell.length_a   1.000
_cell.length_b   1.000
_cell.length_c   1.000
_cell.angle_alpha   90.00
_cell.angle_beta   90.00
_cell.angle_gamma   90.00
#
_symmetry.space_group_name_H-M   'P 1'
#
loop_
_entity.id
_entity.type
_entity.pdbx_description
1 polymer ?
#
loop_
_entity_poly.entity_id
_entity_poly.type
_entity_poly.pdbx_seq_one_letter_code
_entity_poly.pdbx_strand_id
1 'polypeptide(L)'
;FSSFDGNDEDEICDENEMNSDHYYERKLVQNITAEGGLTKIPSKEMLKDFVNKSSSLEIPVILEILDERLQSSSLNVQLKSLCVVEYMLRSNLSNIPREINEQCPSIHLLAESQDLTVQAKANKIVLAIASYLKQDENQPASRGRCGGHDGDGIVVV
;
A
#
# COMPACT_ATOMS: atom_id res chain seq x y z
N PHE A 1 -51.53 0.28 33.74
CA PHE A 1 -50.64 -0.89 33.62
C PHE A 1 -50.36 -1.14 32.15
N SER A 2 -49.19 -1.75 31.86
CA SER A 2 -48.51 -1.90 30.55
C SER A 2 -47.94 -0.58 29.99
N SER A 3 -46.68 -0.22 30.28
CA SER A 3 -45.40 -0.83 29.84
C SER A 3 -45.25 -0.74 28.32
N PHE A 4 -44.49 0.25 27.86
CA PHE A 4 -43.79 0.18 26.59
C PHE A 4 -42.31 0.16 26.91
N ASP A 5 -41.74 -0.99 26.57
CA ASP A 5 -40.42 -1.51 26.87
C ASP A 5 -39.34 -0.61 26.27
N GLY A 6 -38.26 -0.41 27.03
CA GLY A 6 -37.10 0.35 26.59
C GLY A 6 -36.42 -0.39 25.44
N ASN A 7 -36.41 0.24 24.27
CA ASN A 7 -35.57 -0.17 23.16
C ASN A 7 -34.14 0.28 23.49
N ASP A 8 -33.45 -0.54 24.29
CA ASP A 8 -32.00 -0.56 24.40
C ASP A 8 -31.49 -0.97 23.01
N GLU A 9 -31.01 -0.01 22.23
CA GLU A 9 -30.35 -0.26 20.96
C GLU A 9 -28.98 -0.86 21.30
N ASP A 10 -28.98 -2.18 21.52
CA ASP A 10 -27.77 -3.00 21.65
C ASP A 10 -26.80 -2.64 20.51
N GLU A 11 -25.69 -2.02 20.91
CA GLU A 11 -24.49 -1.83 20.10
C GLU A 11 -23.89 -3.21 19.83
N ILE A 12 -24.41 -3.89 18.80
CA ILE A 12 -23.83 -5.14 18.29
C ILE A 12 -22.46 -4.79 17.71
N CYS A 13 -21.40 -4.95 18.49
CA CYS A 13 -20.06 -5.06 17.96
C CYS A 13 -19.96 -6.41 17.25
N ASP A 14 -20.20 -6.39 15.94
CA ASP A 14 -20.26 -7.53 15.02
C ASP A 14 -19.09 -8.52 15.26
N GLU A 15 -19.37 -9.57 16.03
CA GLU A 15 -18.45 -10.61 16.49
C GLU A 15 -18.02 -11.56 15.36
N ASN A 16 -18.62 -11.41 14.17
CA ASN A 16 -18.37 -12.27 13.01
C ASN A 16 -17.13 -11.85 12.18
N GLU A 17 -16.56 -10.66 12.40
CA GLU A 17 -15.43 -10.15 11.60
C GLU A 17 -14.03 -10.53 12.14
N MET A 18 -13.94 -11.09 13.36
CA MET A 18 -12.67 -11.57 13.93
C MET A 18 -12.22 -12.96 13.41
N ASN A 19 -13.04 -13.64 12.60
CA ASN A 19 -12.73 -14.95 12.00
C ASN A 19 -12.53 -14.90 10.48
N SER A 20 -12.30 -13.70 9.93
CA SER A 20 -11.93 -13.58 8.52
C SER A 20 -10.42 -13.71 8.39
N ASP A 21 -9.98 -14.60 7.50
CA ASP A 21 -8.60 -14.58 6.99
C ASP A 21 -8.27 -13.12 6.60
N HIS A 22 -7.12 -12.61 7.05
CA HIS A 22 -6.65 -11.24 6.82
C HIS A 22 -7.31 -10.10 7.65
N TYR A 23 -7.91 -10.40 8.81
CA TYR A 23 -8.39 -9.39 9.76
C TYR A 23 -7.35 -8.30 10.10
N TYR A 24 -6.08 -8.69 10.27
CA TYR A 24 -5.01 -7.77 10.66
C TYR A 24 -4.68 -6.76 9.56
N GLU A 25 -4.64 -7.21 8.30
CA GLU A 25 -4.46 -6.40 7.09
C GLU A 25 -5.61 -5.40 6.97
N ARG A 26 -6.86 -5.88 7.07
CA ARG A 26 -8.06 -5.05 7.00
C ARG A 26 -8.04 -3.98 8.06
N LYS A 27 -7.77 -4.35 9.32
CA LYS A 27 -7.68 -3.41 10.44
C LYS A 27 -6.56 -2.38 10.24
N LEU A 28 -5.41 -2.80 9.74
CA LEU A 28 -4.27 -1.92 9.46
C LEU A 28 -4.64 -0.85 8.42
N VAL A 29 -5.27 -1.27 7.32
CA VAL A 29 -5.72 -0.37 6.23
C VAL A 29 -6.83 0.55 6.70
N GLN A 30 -7.84 0.02 7.38
CA GLN A 30 -8.95 0.81 7.91
C GLN A 30 -8.46 1.88 8.89
N ASN A 31 -7.50 1.55 9.76
CA ASN A 31 -6.97 2.50 10.74
C ASN A 31 -6.25 3.69 10.08
N ILE A 32 -5.44 3.47 9.04
CA ILE A 32 -4.73 4.57 8.36
C ILE A 32 -5.64 5.34 7.37
N THR A 33 -6.67 4.69 6.85
CA THR A 33 -7.66 5.27 5.92
C THR A 33 -8.96 5.68 6.61
N ALA A 34 -8.97 5.76 7.94
CA ALA A 34 -10.15 6.10 8.71
C ALA A 34 -10.68 7.49 8.34
N GLU A 35 -11.99 7.60 8.20
CA GLU A 35 -12.68 8.87 7.92
C GLU A 35 -12.64 9.81 9.11
N GLY A 36 -12.61 9.24 10.32
CA GLY A 36 -12.45 9.96 11.59
C GLY A 36 -10.99 10.33 11.85
N GLY A 37 -10.67 11.62 11.75
CA GLY A 37 -9.38 12.16 12.13
C GLY A 37 -9.24 13.62 11.69
N LEU A 38 -8.60 14.45 12.51
CA LEU A 38 -8.42 15.89 12.25
C LEU A 38 -7.54 16.18 11.01
N THR A 39 -6.80 15.19 10.49
CA THR A 39 -5.86 15.39 9.39
C THR A 39 -6.25 14.59 8.15
N LYS A 40 -6.28 15.29 7.00
CA LYS A 40 -6.50 14.70 5.66
C LYS A 40 -5.34 13.83 5.19
N ILE A 41 -4.17 13.96 5.83
CA ILE A 41 -2.93 13.27 5.46
C ILE A 41 -2.44 12.51 6.70
N PRO A 42 -2.19 11.19 6.59
CA PRO A 42 -1.56 10.44 7.66
C PRO A 42 -0.14 10.97 7.89
N SER A 43 0.24 11.16 9.16
CA SER A 43 1.58 11.63 9.51
C SER A 43 2.65 10.66 8.97
N LYS A 44 3.84 11.18 8.67
CA LYS A 44 4.96 10.35 8.19
C LYS A 44 5.28 9.18 9.13
N GLU A 45 5.12 9.37 10.43
CA GLU A 45 5.29 8.30 11.43
C GLU A 45 4.24 7.19 11.27
N MET A 46 2.97 7.54 11.03
CA MET A 46 1.90 6.57 10.76
C MET A 46 2.17 5.80 9.46
N LEU A 47 2.61 6.50 8.41
CA LEU A 47 2.99 5.86 7.14
C LEU A 47 4.17 4.90 7.30
N LYS A 48 5.17 5.28 8.11
CA LYS A 48 6.33 4.42 8.40
C LYS A 48 5.92 3.19 9.21
N ASP A 49 5.11 3.37 10.25
CA ASP A 49 4.56 2.26 11.04
C ASP A 49 3.72 1.31 10.19
N PHE A 50 2.88 1.87 9.29
CA PHE A 50 2.11 1.10 8.33
C PHE A 50 3.01 0.21 7.48
N VAL A 51 4.00 0.78 6.78
CA VAL A 51 4.93 0.02 5.94
C VAL A 51 5.70 -1.04 6.73
N ASN A 52 6.10 -0.73 7.95
CA ASN A 52 6.80 -1.67 8.81
C ASN A 52 5.91 -2.87 9.18
N LYS A 53 4.63 -2.62 9.49
CA LYS A 53 3.64 -3.67 9.75
C LYS A 53 3.31 -4.46 8.48
N SER A 54 3.14 -3.77 7.34
CA SER A 54 2.91 -4.39 6.03
C SER A 54 4.04 -5.33 5.63
N SER A 55 5.28 -5.07 6.06
CA SER A 55 6.42 -5.96 5.80
C SER A 55 6.30 -7.34 6.47
N SER A 56 5.45 -7.48 7.49
CA SER A 56 5.22 -8.74 8.21
C SER A 56 3.87 -9.38 7.86
N LEU A 57 3.14 -8.79 6.91
CA LEU A 57 1.79 -9.17 6.49
C LEU A 57 1.75 -9.42 4.98
N GLU A 58 0.60 -9.84 4.47
CA GLU A 58 0.43 -10.12 3.04
C GLU A 58 0.15 -8.84 2.24
N ILE A 59 1.21 -8.31 1.62
CA ILE A 59 1.15 -7.15 0.71
C ILE A 59 0.02 -7.23 -0.32
N PRO A 60 -0.17 -8.33 -1.09
CA PRO A 60 -1.22 -8.37 -2.11
C PRO A 60 -2.61 -8.14 -1.50
N VAL A 61 -2.86 -8.70 -0.32
CA VAL A 61 -4.14 -8.53 0.40
C VAL A 61 -4.29 -7.10 0.91
N ILE A 62 -3.22 -6.52 1.47
CA ILE A 62 -3.24 -5.10 1.89
C ILE A 62 -3.59 -4.19 0.71
N LEU A 63 -3.05 -4.48 -0.47
CA LEU A 63 -3.30 -3.71 -1.69
C LEU A 63 -4.71 -3.89 -2.23
N GLU A 64 -5.25 -5.11 -2.21
CA GLU A 64 -6.65 -5.39 -2.56
C GLU A 64 -7.60 -4.57 -1.68
N ILE A 65 -7.38 -4.62 -0.35
CA ILE A 65 -8.19 -3.84 0.60
C ILE A 65 -7.99 -2.34 0.34
N LEU A 66 -6.77 -1.89 0.01
CA LEU A 66 -6.54 -0.49 -0.36
C LEU A 66 -7.30 -0.09 -1.62
N ASP A 67 -7.43 -0.98 -2.60
CA ASP A 67 -8.21 -0.75 -3.82
C ASP A 67 -9.69 -0.53 -3.50
N GLU A 68 -10.27 -1.33 -2.59
CA GLU A 68 -11.64 -1.11 -2.09
C GLU A 68 -11.78 0.29 -1.45
N ARG A 69 -10.75 0.75 -0.72
CA ARG A 69 -10.73 2.10 -0.13
C ARG A 69 -10.56 3.21 -1.17
N LEU A 70 -9.87 2.94 -2.28
CA LEU A 70 -9.75 3.86 -3.40
C LEU A 70 -11.06 4.03 -4.16
N GLN A 71 -11.92 3.01 -4.18
CA GLN A 71 -13.26 3.06 -4.76
C GLN A 71 -14.31 3.70 -3.82
N SER A 72 -13.97 3.97 -2.57
CA SER A 72 -14.89 4.57 -1.60
C SER A 72 -15.35 5.95 -2.05
N SER A 73 -16.62 6.31 -1.82
CA SER A 73 -17.17 7.63 -2.22
C SER A 73 -16.57 8.82 -1.49
N SER A 74 -15.82 8.58 -0.40
CA SER A 74 -15.22 9.62 0.42
C SER A 74 -13.85 10.03 -0.11
N LEU A 75 -13.76 11.26 -0.63
CA LEU A 75 -12.50 11.84 -1.12
C LEU A 75 -11.37 11.81 -0.08
N ASN A 76 -11.70 11.93 1.21
CA ASN A 76 -10.71 11.83 2.27
C ASN A 76 -10.10 10.42 2.34
N VAL A 77 -10.93 9.37 2.25
CA VAL A 77 -10.46 7.98 2.20
C VAL A 77 -9.62 7.74 0.96
N GLN A 78 -10.06 8.22 -0.21
CA GLN A 78 -9.33 8.09 -1.46
C GLN A 78 -7.95 8.75 -1.37
N LEU A 79 -7.87 10.01 -0.92
CA LEU A 79 -6.62 10.75 -0.80
C LEU A 79 -5.67 10.12 0.23
N LYS A 80 -6.20 9.66 1.37
CA LYS A 80 -5.40 8.93 2.38
C LYS A 80 -4.85 7.64 1.79
N SER A 81 -5.67 6.87 1.08
CA SER A 81 -5.26 5.62 0.42
C SER A 81 -4.18 5.89 -0.63
N LEU A 82 -4.36 6.86 -1.52
CA LEU A 82 -3.33 7.30 -2.47
C LEU A 82 -2.06 7.80 -1.77
N CYS A 83 -2.16 8.38 -0.57
CA CYS A 83 -1.00 8.77 0.24
C CYS A 83 -0.20 7.56 0.70
N VAL A 84 -0.89 6.53 1.18
CA VAL A 84 -0.30 5.26 1.61
C VAL A 84 0.38 4.57 0.44
N VAL A 85 -0.30 4.41 -0.71
CA VAL A 85 0.28 3.80 -1.92
C VAL A 85 1.56 4.52 -2.36
N GLU A 86 1.52 5.86 -2.43
CA GLU A 86 2.69 6.64 -2.83
C GLU A 86 3.86 6.47 -1.86
N TYR A 87 3.58 6.29 -0.57
CA TYR A 87 4.62 6.05 0.43
C TYR A 87 5.16 4.61 0.36
N MET A 88 4.31 3.61 0.10
CA MET A 88 4.74 2.23 -0.13
C MET A 88 5.68 2.13 -1.34
N LEU A 89 5.37 2.83 -2.44
CA LEU A 89 6.25 2.91 -3.62
C LEU A 89 7.64 3.48 -3.32
N ARG A 90 7.76 4.36 -2.32
CA ARG A 90 9.05 4.93 -1.90
C ARG A 90 9.75 4.12 -0.81
N SER A 91 9.11 3.05 -0.34
CA SER A 91 9.62 2.22 0.74
C SER A 91 10.49 1.09 0.20
N ASN A 92 11.23 0.44 1.09
CA ASN A 92 12.18 -0.63 0.74
C ASN A 92 11.51 -1.99 0.54
N LEU A 93 10.19 -2.02 0.35
CA LEU A 93 9.44 -3.24 0.15
C LEU A 93 9.69 -3.74 -1.28
N SER A 94 9.99 -5.04 -1.43
CA SER A 94 10.33 -5.63 -2.72
C SER A 94 9.08 -5.81 -3.59
N ASN A 95 9.22 -5.63 -4.90
CA ASN A 95 8.18 -5.84 -5.91
C ASN A 95 6.91 -4.97 -5.77
N ILE A 96 6.86 -4.01 -4.83
CA ILE A 96 5.68 -3.15 -4.61
C ILE A 96 5.09 -2.49 -5.86
N PRO A 97 5.87 -1.83 -6.73
CA PRO A 97 5.30 -1.25 -7.95
C PRO A 97 4.59 -2.25 -8.85
N ARG A 98 5.07 -3.51 -8.93
CA ARG A 98 4.40 -4.57 -9.68
C ARG A 98 3.13 -5.03 -8.96
N GLU A 99 3.20 -5.25 -7.65
CA GLU A 99 2.03 -5.62 -6.84
C GLU A 99 0.93 -4.56 -6.91
N ILE A 100 1.26 -3.27 -6.82
CA ILE A 100 0.27 -2.18 -6.93
C ILE A 100 -0.36 -2.16 -8.33
N ASN A 101 0.43 -2.39 -9.38
CA ASN A 101 -0.09 -2.45 -10.74
C ASN A 101 -1.07 -3.61 -10.94
N GLU A 102 -0.82 -4.75 -10.29
CA GLU A 102 -1.66 -5.95 -10.39
C GLU A 102 -2.91 -5.87 -9.48
N GLN A 103 -2.76 -5.34 -8.27
CA GLN A 103 -3.80 -5.37 -7.23
C GLN A 103 -4.63 -4.08 -7.11
N CYS A 104 -4.16 -2.95 -7.64
CA CYS A 104 -4.84 -1.65 -7.50
C CYS A 104 -5.20 -0.99 -8.85
N PRO A 105 -6.07 -1.61 -9.68
CA PRO A 105 -6.49 -1.02 -10.95
C PRO A 105 -7.26 0.30 -10.76
N SER A 106 -7.86 0.54 -9.60
CA SER A 106 -8.63 1.75 -9.31
C SER A 106 -7.78 3.01 -9.35
N ILE A 107 -6.46 2.91 -9.16
CA ILE A 107 -5.54 4.05 -9.28
C ILE A 107 -5.58 4.64 -10.69
N HIS A 108 -5.70 3.80 -11.73
CA HIS A 108 -5.79 4.25 -13.11
C HIS A 108 -7.10 5.00 -13.37
N LEU A 109 -8.22 4.51 -12.81
CA LEU A 109 -9.51 5.19 -12.85
C LEU A 109 -9.47 6.54 -12.11
N LEU A 110 -8.79 6.59 -10.96
CA LEU A 110 -8.61 7.82 -10.19
C LEU A 110 -7.70 8.84 -10.92
N ALA A 111 -6.78 8.37 -11.77
CA ALA A 111 -5.97 9.24 -12.62
C ALA A 111 -6.78 9.92 -13.75
N GLU A 112 -8.01 9.49 -14.00
CA GLU A 112 -8.97 10.11 -14.92
C GLU A 112 -10.11 10.84 -14.18
N SER A 113 -10.07 10.89 -12.85
CA SER A 113 -11.12 11.52 -12.05
C SER A 113 -11.20 13.03 -12.25
N GLN A 114 -12.40 13.59 -12.03
CA GLN A 114 -12.66 15.03 -12.15
C GLN A 114 -12.00 15.86 -11.03
N ASP A 115 -11.66 15.23 -9.91
CA ASP A 115 -10.95 15.90 -8.81
C ASP A 115 -9.46 16.03 -9.14
N LEU A 116 -9.00 17.26 -9.39
CA LEU A 116 -7.62 17.54 -9.76
C LEU A 116 -6.59 17.10 -8.71
N THR A 117 -6.97 17.05 -7.43
CA THR A 117 -6.05 16.67 -6.34
C THR A 117 -5.82 15.18 -6.34
N VAL A 118 -6.91 14.41 -6.40
CA VAL A 118 -6.90 12.95 -6.53
C VAL A 118 -6.20 12.56 -7.83
N GLN A 119 -6.58 13.21 -8.94
CA GLN A 119 -6.04 12.99 -10.27
C GLN A 119 -4.52 13.19 -10.32
N ALA A 120 -4.02 14.33 -9.84
CA ALA A 120 -2.59 14.62 -9.85
C ALA A 120 -1.79 13.60 -9.03
N LYS A 121 -2.36 13.15 -7.90
CA LYS A 121 -1.73 12.17 -7.03
C LYS A 121 -1.71 10.76 -7.63
N ALA A 122 -2.83 10.34 -8.20
CA ALA A 122 -2.96 9.07 -8.91
C ALA A 122 -2.03 9.02 -10.12
N ASN A 123 -2.00 10.06 -10.95
CA ASN A 123 -1.07 10.15 -12.09
C ASN A 123 0.39 10.01 -11.66
N LYS A 124 0.79 10.66 -10.56
CA LYS A 124 2.16 10.55 -10.03
C LYS A 124 2.52 9.11 -9.64
N ILE A 125 1.56 8.36 -9.08
CA ILE A 125 1.73 6.95 -8.71
C ILE A 125 1.83 6.08 -9.96
N VAL A 126 0.93 6.25 -10.93
CA VAL A 126 0.95 5.52 -12.22
C VAL A 126 2.28 5.75 -12.96
N LEU A 127 2.76 7.00 -13.02
CA LEU A 127 4.03 7.33 -13.64
C LEU A 127 5.22 6.68 -12.91
N ALA A 128 5.18 6.60 -11.58
CA ALA A 128 6.22 5.94 -10.80
C ALA A 128 6.26 4.43 -11.06
N ILE A 129 5.09 3.77 -11.13
CA ILE A 129 4.95 2.36 -11.48
C ILE A 129 5.48 2.11 -12.89
N ALA A 130 5.02 2.88 -13.88
CA ALA A 130 5.46 2.74 -15.27
C ALA A 130 6.97 2.93 -15.42
N SER A 131 7.57 3.84 -14.65
CA SER A 131 9.02 4.05 -14.64
C SER A 131 9.77 2.84 -14.08
N TYR A 132 9.24 2.20 -13.04
CA TYR A 132 9.83 0.99 -12.46
C TYR A 132 9.73 -0.22 -13.39
N LEU A 133 8.57 -0.45 -14.00
CA LEU A 133 8.37 -1.56 -14.94
C LEU A 133 9.30 -1.46 -16.16
N LYS A 134 9.62 -0.24 -16.61
CA LYS A 134 10.61 -0.01 -17.67
C LYS A 134 12.05 -0.30 -17.23
N GLN A 135 12.37 -0.21 -15.94
CA GLN A 135 13.71 -0.53 -15.43
C GLN A 135 13.94 -2.04 -15.33
N ASP A 136 12.89 -2.82 -15.09
CA ASP A 136 12.97 -4.29 -15.03
C ASP A 136 13.38 -4.88 -16.40
N GLU A 137 12.90 -4.29 -17.50
CA GLU A 137 13.29 -4.67 -18.87
C GLU A 137 14.75 -4.31 -19.22
N ASN A 138 15.32 -3.31 -18.55
CA ASN A 138 16.68 -2.82 -18.79
C ASN A 138 17.70 -3.33 -17.76
N GLN A 139 17.49 -4.51 -17.17
CA GLN A 139 18.51 -5.17 -16.36
C GLN A 139 19.42 -6.03 -17.27
N PRO A 140 20.58 -5.52 -17.75
CA PRO A 140 21.55 -6.40 -18.38
C PRO A 140 22.02 -7.39 -17.33
N ALA A 141 21.83 -8.68 -17.62
CA ALA A 141 22.38 -9.80 -16.90
C ALA A 141 23.85 -9.55 -16.55
N SER A 142 24.10 -9.08 -15.32
CA SER A 142 25.44 -8.86 -14.78
C SER A 142 25.54 -9.62 -13.46
N ARG A 143 25.40 -10.93 -13.57
CA ARG A 143 25.83 -11.88 -12.54
C ARG A 143 26.83 -12.86 -13.14
N GLY A 144 28.08 -12.45 -13.06
CA GLY A 144 29.26 -13.30 -13.21
C GLY A 144 30.41 -12.70 -12.41
N ARG A 145 30.38 -12.85 -11.08
CA ARG A 145 31.53 -12.57 -10.21
C ARG A 145 31.85 -13.82 -9.38
N CYS A 146 32.95 -14.48 -9.73
CA CYS A 146 33.86 -15.26 -8.90
C CYS A 146 34.98 -15.74 -9.86
N GLY A 147 36.26 -15.41 -9.71
CA GLY A 147 37.09 -15.49 -8.51
C GLY A 147 38.01 -16.70 -8.67
N GLY A 148 39.24 -16.49 -9.15
CA GLY A 148 40.27 -17.51 -9.28
C GLY A 148 41.65 -16.86 -9.17
N HIS A 149 42.22 -16.93 -7.97
CA HIS A 149 43.62 -16.67 -7.68
C HIS A 149 44.49 -17.68 -8.42
N ASP A 150 45.61 -17.23 -9.00
CA ASP A 150 46.93 -17.87 -9.03
C ASP A 150 47.86 -16.75 -9.57
N GLY A 151 48.82 -16.16 -8.84
CA GLY A 151 49.78 -16.80 -7.96
C GLY A 151 50.99 -17.26 -8.77
N ASP A 152 51.79 -16.34 -9.34
CA ASP A 152 53.24 -16.57 -9.50
C ASP A 152 53.98 -15.24 -9.67
N GLY A 153 54.77 -14.90 -8.65
CA GLY A 153 55.78 -13.87 -8.75
C GLY A 153 57.09 -14.51 -9.16
N ILE A 154 57.76 -13.96 -10.18
CA ILE A 154 59.20 -14.16 -10.33
C ILE A 154 59.88 -12.82 -10.55
N VAL A 155 60.95 -12.72 -9.78
CA VAL A 155 61.85 -11.64 -9.44
C VAL A 155 62.56 -10.98 -10.62
N VAL A 156 62.82 -9.68 -10.41
CA VAL A 156 63.85 -8.88 -11.04
C VAL A 156 65.25 -9.51 -10.88
N VAL A 157 66.01 -9.56 -11.97
CA VAL A 157 67.44 -9.15 -12.07
C VAL A 157 67.77 -8.81 -13.51
#